data_AF-A0A8R1DYB2-F1
#
_entry.id   AF-A0A8R1DYB2-F1
#
_cell.length_a   1.000
_cell.length_b   1.000
_cell.length_c   1.000
_cell.angle_alpha   90.00
_cell.angle_beta   90.00
_cell.angle_gamma   90.00
#
_symmetry.space_group_name_H-M   'P 1'
#
loop_
_entity.id
_entity.type
_entity.pdbx_description
1 polymer ?
#
loop_
_entity_poly.entity_id
_entity_poly.type
_entity_poly.pdbx_seq_one_letter_code
_entity_poly.pdbx_strand_id
1 'polypeptide(L)'
;MFKCGICYHGSKEWDYVQFNIIVVGIILPIVGIFGIIGNAISAFVYSRPEMCCSTNFYLFSLACSDTGVALTGIFLFSLEAFRPFSLTVARMSGQLSAIVYPMGMIAQTCSVYFTMCAGVDCFVQVCLSEKVRRAFSRKETVNFLAAFVLIFSVFYNIPHFFEGFVINCYHKDLGGMSKEVCPATLRYNEM
;
A
#
# COMPACT_ATOMS: atom_id res chain seq x y z
N MET A 1 -29.18 -2.14 17.18
CA MET A 1 -28.28 -2.76 16.19
C MET A 1 -27.93 -1.72 15.14
N PHE A 2 -26.63 -1.52 14.87
CA PHE A 2 -26.16 -0.45 14.00
C PHE A 2 -26.46 -0.75 12.52
N LYS A 3 -26.84 0.26 11.74
CA LYS A 3 -27.03 0.16 10.28
C LYS A 3 -25.64 0.25 9.62
N CYS A 4 -25.35 -0.53 8.58
CA CYS A 4 -24.08 -0.36 7.85
C CYS A 4 -24.03 1.04 7.21
N GLY A 5 -22.84 1.65 7.17
CA GLY A 5 -22.59 2.99 6.65
C GLY A 5 -22.56 4.11 7.70
N ILE A 6 -22.56 3.79 9.00
CA ILE A 6 -22.52 4.80 10.09
C ILE A 6 -21.15 5.49 10.19
N CYS A 7 -20.07 4.83 9.76
CA CYS A 7 -18.73 5.42 9.82
C CYS A 7 -18.41 6.31 8.62
N TYR A 8 -19.28 6.31 7.60
CA TYR A 8 -19.26 7.25 6.48
C TYR A 8 -20.22 8.41 6.77
N HIS A 9 -20.03 9.09 7.91
CA HIS A 9 -20.75 10.31 8.25
C HIS A 9 -20.01 11.52 7.65
N GLY A 10 -20.07 11.68 6.33
CA GLY A 10 -19.46 12.81 5.64
C GLY A 10 -20.02 12.97 4.23
N SER A 11 -20.84 14.02 4.04
CA SER A 11 -21.28 14.58 2.76
C SER A 11 -21.76 13.58 1.69
N LYS A 12 -23.07 13.27 1.70
CA LYS A 12 -23.79 12.74 0.53
C LYS A 12 -24.00 13.83 -0.53
N GLU A 13 -22.95 14.52 -0.91
CA GLU A 13 -22.97 15.36 -2.11
C GLU A 13 -22.81 14.44 -3.31
N TRP A 14 -23.77 14.46 -4.23
CA TRP A 14 -23.78 13.61 -5.42
C TRP A 14 -22.49 13.77 -6.25
N ASP A 15 -21.92 14.97 -6.24
CA ASP A 15 -20.64 15.28 -6.89
C ASP A 15 -19.45 14.50 -6.28
N TYR A 16 -19.41 14.35 -4.95
CA TYR A 16 -18.35 13.61 -4.26
C TYR A 16 -18.42 12.11 -4.58
N VAL A 17 -19.63 11.55 -4.63
CA VAL A 17 -19.85 10.14 -4.97
C VAL A 17 -19.46 9.88 -6.43
N GLN A 18 -19.85 10.75 -7.36
CA GLN A 18 -19.47 10.63 -8.77
C GLN A 18 -17.96 10.74 -8.97
N PHE A 19 -17.31 11.71 -8.32
CA PHE A 19 -15.86 11.88 -8.37
C PHE A 19 -15.14 10.64 -7.85
N ASN A 20 -15.57 10.10 -6.71
CA ASN A 20 -14.96 8.92 -6.11
C ASN A 20 -15.11 7.68 -7.03
N ILE A 21 -16.29 7.48 -7.64
CA ILE A 21 -16.51 6.39 -8.60
C ILE A 21 -15.62 6.56 -9.84
N ILE A 22 -15.39 7.76 -10.34
CA ILE A 22 -14.55 7.95 -11.52
C ILE A 22 -13.07 7.73 -11.15
N VAL A 23 -12.60 8.38 -10.09
CA VAL A 23 -11.17 8.38 -9.73
C VAL A 23 -10.76 7.06 -9.10
N VAL A 24 -11.45 6.62 -8.06
CA VAL A 24 -11.18 5.36 -7.37
C VAL A 24 -11.68 4.18 -8.19
N GLY A 25 -12.82 4.34 -8.87
CA GLY A 25 -13.45 3.25 -9.62
C GLY A 25 -12.83 2.90 -10.97
N ILE A 26 -12.26 3.88 -11.67
CA ILE A 26 -11.82 3.70 -13.06
C ILE A 26 -10.35 4.10 -13.23
N ILE A 27 -9.97 5.30 -12.81
CA ILE A 27 -8.62 5.83 -13.06
C ILE A 27 -7.56 5.04 -12.28
N LEU A 28 -7.77 4.85 -10.97
CA LEU A 28 -6.84 4.15 -10.09
C LEU A 28 -6.53 2.70 -10.52
N PRO A 29 -7.51 1.84 -10.89
CA PRO A 29 -7.20 0.49 -11.35
C PRO A 29 -6.48 0.47 -12.70
N ILE A 30 -6.80 1.38 -13.63
CA ILE A 30 -6.07 1.48 -14.91
C ILE A 30 -4.60 1.81 -14.63
N VAL A 31 -4.34 2.86 -13.84
CA VAL A 31 -2.99 3.26 -13.45
C VAL A 31 -2.28 2.12 -12.71
N GLY A 32 -2.99 1.41 -11.82
CA GLY A 32 -2.47 0.26 -11.10
C GLY A 32 -1.99 -0.87 -12.02
N ILE A 33 -2.75 -1.20 -13.08
CA ILE A 33 -2.37 -2.22 -14.07
C ILE A 33 -1.09 -1.80 -14.82
N PHE A 34 -1.04 -0.56 -15.29
CA PHE A 34 0.17 -0.02 -15.94
C PHE A 34 1.36 -0.03 -14.98
N GLY A 35 1.15 0.32 -13.71
CA GLY A 35 2.16 0.28 -12.66
C GLY A 35 2.71 -1.14 -12.43
N ILE A 36 1.84 -2.16 -12.35
CA ILE A 36 2.26 -3.55 -12.21
C ILE A 36 3.10 -3.99 -13.41
N ILE A 37 2.66 -3.68 -14.63
CA ILE A 37 3.40 -4.05 -15.85
C ILE A 37 4.78 -3.36 -15.86
N GLY A 38 4.81 -2.05 -15.61
CA GLY A 38 6.05 -1.28 -15.60
C GLY A 38 7.04 -1.78 -14.55
N ASN A 39 6.57 -2.01 -13.32
CA ASN A 39 7.42 -2.49 -12.23
C ASN A 39 7.86 -3.95 -12.43
N ALA A 40 7.02 -4.81 -13.01
CA ALA A 40 7.39 -6.17 -13.35
C ALA A 40 8.52 -6.20 -14.40
N ILE A 41 8.43 -5.34 -15.43
CA ILE A 41 9.50 -5.20 -16.43
C ILE A 41 10.78 -4.69 -15.78
N SER A 42 10.70 -3.66 -14.94
CA SER A 42 11.86 -3.13 -14.20
C SER A 42 12.50 -4.19 -13.32
N ALA A 43 11.72 -4.92 -12.53
CA ALA A 43 12.21 -6.01 -11.70
C ALA A 43 12.90 -7.10 -12.55
N PHE A 44 12.32 -7.46 -13.70
CA PHE A 44 12.93 -8.43 -14.62
C PHE A 44 14.27 -7.94 -15.16
N VAL A 45 14.36 -6.68 -15.59
CA VAL A 45 15.61 -6.09 -16.11
C VAL A 45 16.69 -6.07 -15.04
N TYR A 46 16.38 -5.60 -13.82
CA TYR A 46 17.34 -5.50 -12.72
C TYR A 46 17.72 -6.85 -12.11
N SER A 47 16.91 -7.90 -12.29
CA SER A 47 17.22 -9.25 -11.81
C SER A 47 18.38 -9.92 -12.58
N ARG A 48 18.80 -9.37 -13.72
CA ARG A 48 19.86 -9.96 -14.54
C ARG A 48 21.23 -9.89 -13.84
N PRO A 49 22.00 -10.98 -13.83
CA PRO A 49 23.28 -11.06 -13.12
C PRO A 49 24.35 -10.11 -13.68
N GLU A 50 24.23 -9.72 -14.96
CA GLU A 50 25.08 -8.73 -15.63
C GLU A 50 24.96 -7.32 -15.01
N MET A 51 23.90 -7.07 -14.24
CA MET A 51 23.58 -5.80 -13.60
C MET A 51 23.72 -5.84 -12.06
N CYS A 52 24.57 -6.69 -11.49
CA CYS A 52 24.77 -6.80 -10.03
C CYS A 52 25.55 -5.62 -9.41
N CYS A 53 25.01 -4.41 -9.50
CA CYS A 53 25.48 -3.22 -8.79
C CYS A 53 24.57 -2.91 -7.58
N SER A 54 25.07 -2.18 -6.58
CA SER A 54 24.27 -1.78 -5.40
C SER A 54 23.02 -0.99 -5.78
N THR A 55 23.11 -0.10 -6.76
CA THR A 55 21.96 0.67 -7.27
C THR A 55 20.86 -0.24 -7.80
N ASN A 56 21.23 -1.25 -8.59
CA ASN A 56 20.25 -2.13 -9.24
C ASN A 56 19.54 -3.01 -8.22
N PHE A 57 20.18 -3.34 -7.10
CA PHE A 57 19.51 -4.00 -5.98
C PHE A 57 18.44 -3.11 -5.33
N TYR A 58 18.73 -1.82 -5.12
CA TYR A 58 17.73 -0.88 -4.60
C TYR A 58 16.59 -0.66 -5.59
N LEU A 59 16.90 -0.52 -6.88
CA LEU A 59 15.89 -0.37 -7.95
C LEU A 59 15.02 -1.63 -8.10
N PHE A 60 15.61 -2.82 -7.94
CA PHE A 60 14.86 -4.07 -7.88
C PHE A 60 13.93 -4.12 -6.67
N SER A 61 14.45 -3.78 -5.48
CA SER A 61 13.67 -3.75 -4.23
C SER A 61 12.54 -2.72 -4.28
N LEU A 62 12.80 -1.58 -4.92
CA LEU A 62 11.81 -0.55 -5.21
C LEU A 62 10.70 -1.09 -6.12
N ALA A 63 11.05 -1.69 -7.26
CA ALA A 63 10.08 -2.28 -8.19
C ALA A 63 9.22 -3.37 -7.53
N CYS A 64 9.80 -4.21 -6.68
CA CYS A 64 9.04 -5.19 -5.89
C CYS A 64 8.06 -4.51 -4.92
N SER A 65 8.50 -3.46 -4.22
CA SER A 65 7.68 -2.72 -3.26
C SER A 65 6.51 -2.00 -3.96
N ASP A 66 6.77 -1.33 -5.07
CA ASP A 66 5.76 -0.64 -5.87
C ASP A 66 4.74 -1.60 -6.48
N THR A 67 5.19 -2.80 -6.89
CA THR A 67 4.27 -3.86 -7.32
C THR A 67 3.36 -4.29 -6.18
N GLY A 68 3.89 -4.42 -4.95
CA GLY A 68 3.10 -4.69 -3.75
C GLY A 68 2.07 -3.61 -3.45
N VAL A 69 2.44 -2.33 -3.58
CA VAL A 69 1.50 -1.20 -3.43
C VAL A 69 0.38 -1.27 -4.47
N ALA A 70 0.72 -1.46 -5.74
CA ALA A 70 -0.28 -1.54 -6.80
C ALA A 70 -1.22 -2.75 -6.62
N LEU A 71 -0.69 -3.90 -6.23
CA LEU A 71 -1.48 -5.11 -5.95
C LEU A 71 -2.44 -4.91 -4.78
N THR A 72 -1.97 -4.37 -3.65
CA THR A 72 -2.81 -4.11 -2.47
C THR A 72 -3.90 -3.08 -2.79
N GLY A 73 -3.59 -2.05 -3.57
CA GLY A 73 -4.56 -1.06 -4.05
C GLY A 73 -5.66 -1.66 -4.93
N ILE A 74 -5.29 -2.43 -5.96
CA ILE A 74 -6.27 -3.12 -6.84
C ILE A 74 -7.12 -4.10 -6.03
N PHE A 75 -6.53 -4.79 -5.06
CA PHE A 75 -7.23 -5.75 -4.23
C PHE A 75 -8.29 -5.09 -3.34
N LEU A 76 -7.93 -4.02 -2.63
CA LEU A 76 -8.87 -3.25 -1.81
C LEU A 76 -10.00 -2.68 -2.66
N PHE A 77 -9.67 -2.14 -3.84
CA PHE A 77 -10.66 -1.61 -4.75
C PHE A 77 -11.63 -2.70 -5.26
N SER A 78 -11.12 -3.85 -5.64
CA SER A 78 -11.94 -4.99 -6.05
C SER A 78 -12.89 -5.43 -4.93
N LEU A 79 -12.40 -5.47 -3.68
CA LEU A 79 -13.24 -5.80 -2.52
C LEU A 79 -14.39 -4.82 -2.31
N GLU A 80 -14.15 -3.52 -2.51
CA GLU A 80 -15.21 -2.50 -2.43
C GLU A 80 -16.23 -2.64 -3.56
N ALA A 81 -15.77 -2.89 -4.79
CA ALA A 81 -16.64 -3.07 -5.96
C ALA A 81 -17.57 -4.29 -5.84
N PHE A 82 -17.10 -5.39 -5.24
CA PHE A 82 -17.90 -6.61 -5.06
C PHE A 82 -18.73 -6.64 -3.78
N ARG A 83 -18.47 -5.74 -2.82
CA ARG A 83 -19.20 -5.61 -1.55
C ARG A 83 -20.74 -5.59 -1.68
N PRO A 84 -21.36 -4.86 -2.64
CA PRO A 84 -22.82 -4.81 -2.75
C PRO A 84 -23.46 -6.09 -3.32
N PHE A 85 -22.69 -6.98 -3.96
CA PHE A 85 -23.25 -8.14 -4.64
C PHE A 85 -23.47 -9.36 -3.74
N SER A 86 -22.80 -9.46 -2.58
CA SER A 86 -22.94 -10.61 -1.69
C SER A 86 -22.60 -10.30 -0.24
N LEU A 87 -23.42 -10.79 0.69
CA LEU A 87 -23.24 -10.62 2.13
C LEU A 87 -21.98 -11.35 2.64
N THR A 88 -21.64 -12.49 2.05
CA THR A 88 -20.42 -13.24 2.38
C THR A 88 -19.19 -12.45 1.94
N VAL A 89 -19.23 -11.85 0.75
CA VAL A 89 -18.15 -10.99 0.24
C VAL A 89 -18.02 -9.74 1.10
N ALA A 90 -19.12 -9.14 1.54
CA ALA A 90 -19.09 -7.98 2.44
C ALA A 90 -18.48 -8.28 3.82
N ARG A 91 -18.69 -9.48 4.36
CA ARG A 91 -18.05 -9.92 5.62
C ARG A 91 -16.56 -10.17 5.43
N MET A 92 -16.19 -10.86 4.34
CA MET A 92 -14.80 -11.16 4.02
C MET A 92 -14.03 -9.87 3.70
N SER A 93 -14.63 -8.94 2.95
CA SER A 93 -14.02 -7.67 2.58
C SER A 93 -13.67 -6.84 3.82
N GLY A 94 -14.50 -6.84 4.86
CA GLY A 94 -14.22 -6.12 6.10
C GLY A 94 -13.04 -6.69 6.90
N GLN A 95 -12.90 -8.02 6.96
CA GLN A 95 -11.76 -8.62 7.66
C GLN A 95 -10.46 -8.49 6.85
N LEU A 96 -10.57 -8.62 5.53
CA LEU A 96 -9.43 -8.62 4.64
C LEU A 96 -8.91 -7.20 4.41
N SER A 97 -9.79 -6.19 4.34
CA SER A 97 -9.38 -4.79 4.23
C SER A 97 -8.59 -4.32 5.45
N ALA A 98 -8.96 -4.77 6.66
CA ALA A 98 -8.24 -4.45 7.89
C ALA A 98 -6.79 -4.97 7.91
N ILE A 99 -6.48 -6.01 7.12
CA ILE A 99 -5.13 -6.58 7.01
C ILE A 99 -4.41 -6.03 5.78
N VAL A 100 -5.09 -5.95 4.64
CA VAL A 100 -4.49 -5.53 3.37
C VAL A 100 -4.17 -4.04 3.38
N TYR A 101 -4.96 -3.21 4.07
CA TYR A 101 -4.68 -1.78 4.21
C TYR A 101 -3.31 -1.50 4.88
N PRO A 102 -3.02 -1.99 6.09
CA PRO A 102 -1.72 -1.76 6.69
C PRO A 102 -0.59 -2.46 5.92
N MET A 103 -0.84 -3.59 5.24
CA MET A 103 0.15 -4.19 4.34
C MET A 103 0.49 -3.27 3.15
N GLY A 104 -0.51 -2.60 2.58
CA GLY A 104 -0.32 -1.60 1.52
C GLY A 104 0.46 -0.38 2.02
N MET A 105 0.18 0.10 3.24
CA MET A 105 0.92 1.19 3.87
C MET A 105 2.38 0.82 4.14
N ILE A 106 2.66 -0.40 4.61
CA ILE A 106 4.03 -0.92 4.74
C ILE A 106 4.73 -0.91 3.38
N ALA A 107 4.12 -1.50 2.35
CA ALA A 107 4.69 -1.54 1.01
C ALA A 107 4.97 -0.13 0.46
N GLN A 108 4.09 0.83 0.73
CA GLN A 108 4.26 2.22 0.32
C GLN A 108 5.43 2.89 1.04
N THR A 109 5.54 2.72 2.36
CA THR A 109 6.69 3.25 3.09
C THR A 109 8.01 2.62 2.63
N CYS A 110 8.04 1.31 2.38
CA CYS A 110 9.20 0.64 1.80
C CYS A 110 9.61 1.27 0.46
N SER A 111 8.66 1.52 -0.43
CA SER A 111 8.92 2.17 -1.72
C SER A 111 9.58 3.54 -1.56
N VAL A 112 9.06 4.39 -0.67
CA VAL A 112 9.62 5.72 -0.42
C VAL A 112 11.07 5.61 0.08
N TYR A 113 11.33 4.73 1.05
CA TYR A 113 12.67 4.56 1.60
C TYR A 113 13.64 3.91 0.61
N PHE A 114 13.22 2.94 -0.20
CA PHE A 114 14.06 2.38 -1.26
C PHE A 114 14.38 3.40 -2.35
N THR A 115 13.43 4.29 -2.69
CA THR A 115 13.67 5.42 -3.58
C THR A 115 14.75 6.34 -3.03
N MET A 116 14.66 6.68 -1.73
CA MET A 116 15.67 7.48 -1.05
C MET A 116 17.04 6.79 -1.04
N CYS A 117 17.10 5.49 -0.71
CA CYS A 117 18.33 4.71 -0.75
C CYS A 117 18.96 4.66 -2.14
N ALA A 118 18.15 4.46 -3.19
CA ALA A 118 18.62 4.49 -4.57
C ALA A 118 19.18 5.88 -4.94
N GLY A 119 18.51 6.96 -4.54
CA GLY A 119 18.98 8.33 -4.76
C GLY A 119 20.30 8.63 -4.05
N VAL A 120 20.43 8.18 -2.79
CA VAL A 120 21.69 8.31 -2.03
C VAL A 120 22.80 7.48 -2.66
N ASP A 121 22.53 6.25 -3.08
CA ASP A 121 23.52 5.39 -3.74
C ASP A 121 24.00 6.01 -5.06
N CYS A 122 23.10 6.56 -5.88
CA CYS A 122 23.44 7.33 -7.08
C CYS A 122 24.34 8.54 -6.75
N PHE A 123 24.00 9.31 -5.71
CA PHE A 123 24.80 10.45 -5.28
C PHE A 123 26.20 10.03 -4.81
N VAL A 124 26.30 8.96 -4.01
CA VAL A 124 27.58 8.43 -3.53
C VAL A 124 28.46 7.96 -4.69
N GLN A 125 27.88 7.35 -5.71
CA GLN A 125 28.65 6.88 -6.86
C GLN A 125 29.21 8.02 -7.72
N VAL A 126 28.53 9.16 -7.79
CA VAL A 126 28.93 10.29 -8.63
C VAL A 126 29.81 11.29 -7.88
N CYS A 127 29.47 11.63 -6.64
CA CYS A 127 30.05 12.76 -5.94
C CYS A 127 31.12 12.39 -4.89
N LEU A 128 31.18 11.13 -4.46
CA LEU A 128 32.06 10.72 -3.36
C LEU A 128 33.28 9.91 -3.82
N SER A 129 34.30 9.92 -2.96
CA SER A 129 35.56 9.23 -3.22
C SER A 129 35.40 7.70 -3.31
N GLU A 130 36.32 7.05 -4.04
CA GLU A 130 36.38 5.59 -4.24
C GLU A 130 36.26 4.76 -2.96
N LYS A 131 36.83 5.25 -1.85
CA LYS A 131 36.78 4.56 -0.56
C LYS A 131 35.34 4.45 -0.05
N VAL A 132 34.58 5.54 -0.15
CA VAL A 132 33.19 5.60 0.30
C VAL A 132 32.29 4.80 -0.63
N ARG A 133 32.51 4.92 -1.95
CA ARG A 133 31.79 4.13 -2.96
C ARG A 133 31.88 2.64 -2.68
N ARG A 134 33.10 2.11 -2.45
CA ARG A 134 33.30 0.69 -2.13
C ARG A 134 32.64 0.26 -0.82
N ALA A 135 32.62 1.13 0.19
CA ALA A 135 31.98 0.85 1.46
C ALA A 135 30.45 0.76 1.32
N PHE A 136 29.83 1.67 0.56
CA PHE A 136 28.39 1.70 0.31
C PHE A 136 27.92 0.59 -0.63
N SER A 137 28.69 0.26 -1.67
CA SER A 137 28.35 -0.82 -2.61
C SER A 137 28.62 -2.22 -2.07
N ARG A 138 29.15 -2.37 -0.85
CA ARG A 138 29.37 -3.68 -0.24
C ARG A 138 28.03 -4.38 0.01
N LYS A 139 27.93 -5.65 -0.38
CA LYS A 139 26.71 -6.47 -0.22
C LYS A 139 26.18 -6.49 1.21
N GLU A 140 27.08 -6.53 2.20
CA GLU A 140 26.70 -6.45 3.62
C GLU A 140 26.00 -5.13 3.95
N THR A 141 26.54 -4.00 3.50
CA THR A 141 25.94 -2.66 3.72
C THR A 141 24.58 -2.54 3.04
N VAL A 142 24.48 -2.99 1.79
CA VAL A 142 23.23 -2.95 1.01
C VAL A 142 22.16 -3.83 1.65
N ASN A 143 22.49 -5.07 2.01
CA ASN A 143 21.57 -5.97 2.68
C ASN A 143 21.15 -5.45 4.06
N PHE A 144 22.09 -4.87 4.82
CA PHE A 144 21.80 -4.24 6.10
C PHE A 144 20.83 -3.06 5.96
N LEU A 145 21.08 -2.16 5.01
CA LEU A 145 20.20 -1.01 4.73
C LEU A 145 18.82 -1.46 4.27
N ALA A 146 18.73 -2.43 3.37
CA ALA A 146 17.46 -2.97 2.92
C ALA A 146 16.68 -3.66 4.05
N ALA A 147 17.35 -4.45 4.89
CA ALA A 147 16.72 -5.06 6.06
C ALA A 147 16.25 -3.98 7.06
N PHE A 148 17.06 -2.94 7.28
CA PHE A 148 16.69 -1.83 8.13
C PHE A 148 15.45 -1.09 7.61
N VAL A 149 15.38 -0.81 6.30
CA VAL A 149 14.19 -0.20 5.67
C VAL A 149 12.95 -1.07 5.88
N LEU A 150 13.04 -2.38 5.65
CA LEU A 150 11.91 -3.30 5.83
C LEU A 150 11.43 -3.32 7.29
N ILE A 151 12.36 -3.46 8.23
CA ILE A 151 12.05 -3.51 9.66
C ILE A 151 11.44 -2.18 10.13
N PHE A 152 12.06 -1.06 9.77
CA PHE A 152 11.57 0.28 10.10
C PHE A 152 10.17 0.53 9.53
N SER A 153 9.94 0.16 8.27
CA SER A 153 8.65 0.32 7.60
C SER A 153 7.55 -0.49 8.28
N VAL A 154 7.85 -1.73 8.72
CA VAL A 154 6.90 -2.52 9.52
C VAL A 154 6.59 -1.81 10.83
N PHE A 155 7.62 -1.47 11.63
CA PHE A 155 7.43 -0.85 12.94
C PHE A 155 6.68 0.47 12.89
N TYR A 156 7.00 1.32 11.91
CA TYR A 156 6.35 2.61 11.71
C TYR A 156 4.85 2.47 11.40
N ASN A 157 4.46 1.41 10.68
CA ASN A 157 3.07 1.16 10.30
C ASN A 157 2.31 0.22 11.26
N ILE A 158 2.94 -0.29 12.33
CA ILE A 158 2.23 -1.07 13.37
C ILE A 158 0.97 -0.34 13.88
N PRO A 159 0.99 0.99 14.15
CA PRO A 159 -0.20 1.71 14.60
C PRO A 159 -1.40 1.58 13.65
N HIS A 160 -1.17 1.48 12.33
CA HIS A 160 -2.26 1.31 11.34
C HIS A 160 -3.01 -0.01 11.49
N PHE A 161 -2.39 -1.05 12.06
CA PHE A 161 -3.12 -2.30 12.38
C PHE A 161 -4.14 -2.11 13.51
N PHE A 162 -3.97 -1.09 14.35
CA PHE A 162 -4.85 -0.80 15.48
C PHE A 162 -5.83 0.35 15.18
N GLU A 163 -5.74 0.97 14.01
CA GLU A 163 -6.58 2.10 13.62
C GLU A 163 -7.99 1.68 13.18
N GLY A 164 -8.22 0.39 12.86
CA GLY A 164 -9.52 -0.13 12.45
C GLY A 164 -10.27 -0.85 13.58
N PHE A 165 -11.39 -0.30 14.05
CA PHE A 165 -12.33 -1.05 14.90
C PHE A 165 -13.43 -1.68 14.05
N VAL A 166 -13.64 -2.98 14.19
CA VAL A 166 -14.68 -3.71 13.45
C VAL A 166 -16.00 -3.62 14.22
N ILE A 167 -16.99 -2.94 13.65
CA ILE A 167 -18.37 -2.92 14.18
C ILE A 167 -19.25 -3.91 13.44
N ASN A 168 -20.15 -4.57 14.17
CA ASN A 168 -21.19 -5.40 13.56
C ASN A 168 -22.35 -4.50 13.12
N CYS A 169 -22.67 -4.52 11.83
CA CYS A 169 -23.69 -3.69 11.23
C CYS A 169 -24.74 -4.54 10.48
N TYR A 170 -25.97 -4.06 10.36
CA TYR A 170 -27.04 -4.71 9.60
C TYR A 170 -27.20 -4.05 8.22
N HIS A 171 -27.08 -4.85 7.16
CA HIS A 171 -27.25 -4.40 5.80
C HIS A 171 -28.74 -4.49 5.42
N LYS A 172 -29.43 -3.35 5.31
CA LYS A 172 -30.88 -3.35 5.01
C LYS A 172 -31.20 -3.94 3.63
N ASP A 173 -30.33 -3.73 2.64
CA ASP A 173 -30.58 -4.16 1.25
C ASP A 173 -30.36 -5.66 1.04
N LEU A 174 -29.52 -6.31 1.85
CA LEU A 174 -29.22 -7.75 1.76
C LEU A 174 -29.88 -8.55 2.90
N GLY A 175 -30.61 -7.90 3.81
CA GLY A 175 -31.35 -8.57 4.89
C GLY A 175 -30.48 -9.35 5.89
N GLY A 176 -29.21 -8.97 6.09
CA GLY A 176 -28.27 -9.76 6.89
C GLY A 176 -27.20 -8.97 7.62
N MET A 177 -26.54 -9.62 8.58
CA MET A 177 -25.46 -9.01 9.37
C MET A 177 -24.16 -8.95 8.58
N SER A 178 -23.45 -7.83 8.66
CA SER A 178 -22.14 -7.59 8.04
C SER A 178 -21.18 -6.99 9.08
N LYS A 179 -19.90 -6.95 8.74
CA LYS A 179 -18.85 -6.32 9.54
C LYS A 179 -18.32 -5.11 8.79
N GLU A 180 -18.28 -3.95 9.44
CA GLU A 180 -17.76 -2.71 8.88
C GLU A 180 -16.54 -2.28 9.70
N VAL A 181 -15.46 -1.92 9.02
CA VAL A 181 -14.26 -1.38 9.67
C VAL A 181 -14.42 0.13 9.74
N CYS A 182 -14.39 0.66 10.95
CA CYS A 182 -14.48 2.09 11.20
C CYS A 182 -13.10 2.61 11.62
N PRO A 183 -12.69 3.79 11.13
CA PRO A 183 -11.49 4.45 11.64
C PRO A 183 -11.65 4.74 13.13
N ALA A 184 -10.58 4.59 13.89
CA ALA A 184 -10.52 4.92 15.30
C ALA A 184 -11.03 6.35 15.55
N THR A 185 -11.77 6.53 16.62
CA THR A 185 -12.53 7.73 17.02
C THR A 185 -11.71 9.02 17.17
N LEU A 186 -10.40 9.02 16.90
CA LEU A 186 -9.56 10.22 16.93
C LEU A 186 -9.93 11.26 15.86
N ARG A 187 -10.71 10.87 14.84
CA ARG A 187 -11.20 11.80 13.80
C ARG A 187 -12.57 12.43 14.13
N TYR A 188 -13.11 12.18 15.33
CA TYR A 188 -14.42 12.67 15.77
C TYR A 188 -14.36 13.60 16.99
N ASN A 189 -13.17 13.98 17.47
CA ASN A 189 -13.06 14.81 18.67
C ASN A 189 -13.24 16.32 18.44
N GLU A 190 -13.75 16.74 17.27
CA GLU A 190 -14.14 18.14 17.02
C GLU A 190 -15.54 18.26 16.39
N MET A 191 -16.54 17.56 16.93
CA MET A 191 -17.96 17.94 16.75
C MET A 191 -18.76 17.71 18.02
#